data_AF-A0A3F3RCI4-F1
#
_entry.id   AF-A0A3F3RCI4-F1
#
_cell.length_a   1.000
_cell.length_b   1.000
_cell.length_c   1.000
_cell.angle_alpha   90.00
_cell.angle_beta   90.00
_cell.angle_gamma   90.00
#
_symmetry.space_group_name_H-M   'P 1'
#
loop_
_entity.id
_entity.type
_entity.pdbx_description
1 polymer ?
#
loop_
_entity_poly.entity_id
_entity_poly.type
_entity_poly.pdbx_seq_one_letter_code
_entity_poly.pdbx_strand_id
1 'polypeptide(L)'
;MPPQIAFISGPIDTGPNESYFHTHYPPLLTAAIARNDSFVLGPLPYGVDSDALSYLLQYPVSPARITIFVTSREDSLWGMQFRALGVNVHVVEGDSTHDRDVAMTAASTYDILRIRTEEEAKQMYGRLWREGYVTNTERNWRRRRGVGEDERVEAEVVNGVLGVNGGKKKKKRFLGKVLGR
;
A
#
# COMPACT_ATOMS: atom_id res chain seq x y z
N MET A 1 10.45 -18.09 -9.40
CA MET A 1 10.22 -16.72 -9.90
C MET A 1 11.31 -15.83 -9.32
N PRO A 2 11.79 -14.79 -10.04
CA PRO A 2 12.76 -13.86 -9.48
C PRO A 2 12.17 -13.12 -8.26
N PRO A 3 13.00 -12.69 -7.30
CA PRO A 3 12.57 -11.81 -6.22
C PRO A 3 11.81 -10.60 -6.74
N GLN A 4 10.69 -10.28 -6.09
CA GLN A 4 9.85 -9.13 -6.42
C GLN A 4 10.04 -8.01 -5.38
N ILE A 5 9.46 -6.84 -5.64
CA ILE A 5 9.46 -5.70 -4.72
C ILE A 5 8.02 -5.43 -4.30
N ALA A 6 7.74 -5.55 -3.00
CA ALA A 6 6.44 -5.35 -2.39
C ALA A 6 6.30 -3.93 -1.84
N PHE A 7 5.26 -3.21 -2.23
CA PHE A 7 4.86 -1.98 -1.56
C PHE A 7 3.87 -2.29 -0.44
N ILE A 8 4.32 -2.09 0.80
CA ILE A 8 3.47 -2.24 1.98
C ILE A 8 2.74 -0.92 2.21
N SER A 9 1.41 -0.98 2.31
CA SER A 9 0.61 0.20 2.65
C SER A 9 -0.67 -0.19 3.39
N GLY A 10 -1.10 0.67 4.30
CA GLY A 10 -2.30 0.43 5.10
C GLY A 10 -2.71 1.63 5.93
N PRO A 11 -3.69 1.47 6.84
CA PRO A 11 -4.13 2.56 7.69
C PRO A 11 -3.05 3.01 8.68
N ILE A 12 -3.12 4.29 9.01
CA ILE A 12 -2.30 4.95 10.03
C ILE A 12 -2.68 4.49 11.44
N ASP A 13 -3.97 4.32 11.69
CA ASP A 13 -4.46 3.80 12.96
C ASP A 13 -4.64 2.29 12.83
N THR A 14 -3.85 1.51 13.58
CA THR A 14 -3.87 0.04 13.60
C THR A 14 -4.54 -0.52 14.86
N GLY A 15 -5.20 0.33 15.65
CA GLY A 15 -5.87 -0.03 16.89
C GLY A 15 -4.90 -0.36 18.03
N PRO A 16 -5.42 -0.70 19.22
CA PRO A 16 -4.61 -1.07 20.37
C PRO A 16 -3.68 -2.25 20.04
N ASN A 17 -2.44 -2.16 20.51
CA ASN A 17 -1.40 -3.19 20.32
C ASN A 17 -1.30 -3.67 18.87
N GLU A 18 -1.42 -2.77 17.90
CA GLU A 18 -1.24 -3.08 16.47
C GLU A 18 -2.19 -4.19 15.98
N SER A 19 -3.34 -4.37 16.64
CA SER A 19 -4.26 -5.49 16.43
C SER A 19 -4.70 -5.64 14.97
N TYR A 20 -4.94 -4.53 14.26
CA TYR A 20 -5.24 -4.55 12.83
C TYR A 20 -4.07 -5.12 12.01
N PHE A 21 -2.85 -4.70 12.32
CA PHE A 21 -1.65 -5.19 11.64
C PHE A 21 -1.49 -6.69 11.88
N HIS A 22 -1.46 -7.12 13.14
CA HIS A 22 -1.28 -8.53 13.51
C HIS A 22 -2.34 -9.48 12.95
N THR A 23 -3.57 -8.98 12.74
CA THR A 23 -4.64 -9.78 12.15
C THR A 23 -4.45 -10.00 10.65
N HIS A 24 -3.92 -9.01 9.92
CA HIS A 24 -4.03 -8.99 8.45
C HIS A 24 -2.71 -9.08 7.69
N TYR A 25 -1.60 -8.61 8.25
CA TYR A 25 -0.34 -8.48 7.51
C TYR A 25 0.63 -9.65 7.67
N PRO A 26 0.78 -10.31 8.86
CA PRO A 26 1.77 -11.37 9.04
C PRO A 26 1.71 -12.50 8.01
N PRO A 27 0.53 -13.03 7.60
CA PRO A 27 0.49 -14.08 6.58
C PRO A 27 1.04 -13.60 5.22
N LEU A 28 0.75 -12.36 4.83
CA LEU A 28 1.19 -11.77 3.56
C LEU A 28 2.69 -11.49 3.56
N LEU A 29 3.19 -10.91 4.67
CA LEU A 29 4.61 -10.62 4.85
C LEU A 29 5.43 -11.92 4.92
N THR A 30 4.97 -12.93 5.67
CA THR A 30 5.63 -14.23 5.74
C THR A 30 5.76 -14.87 4.35
N ALA A 31 4.69 -14.82 3.55
CA ALA A 31 4.73 -15.34 2.19
C ALA A 31 5.73 -14.58 1.29
N ALA A 32 5.84 -13.25 1.42
CA ALA A 32 6.80 -12.43 0.69
C ALA A 32 8.25 -12.68 1.13
N ILE A 33 8.48 -12.81 2.44
CA ILE A 33 9.77 -13.17 3.03
C ILE A 33 10.23 -14.52 2.48
N ALA A 34 9.36 -15.52 2.45
CA ALA A 34 9.65 -16.85 1.93
C ALA A 34 10.01 -16.86 0.42
N ARG A 35 9.49 -15.90 -0.36
CA ARG A 35 9.87 -15.69 -1.76
C ARG A 35 11.16 -14.88 -1.95
N ASN A 36 11.79 -14.46 -0.85
CA ASN A 36 12.96 -13.60 -0.85
C ASN A 36 12.71 -12.21 -1.48
N ASP A 37 11.48 -11.69 -1.40
CA ASP A 37 11.09 -10.39 -1.97
C ASP A 37 11.74 -9.20 -1.20
N SER A 38 11.92 -8.06 -1.86
CA SER A 38 12.29 -6.79 -1.23
C SER A 38 11.04 -5.97 -0.87
N PHE A 39 11.20 -4.97 -0.01
CA PHE A 39 10.09 -4.21 0.56
C PHE A 39 10.30 -2.70 0.40
N VAL A 40 9.24 -1.98 0.03
CA VAL A 40 9.18 -0.52 0.07
C VAL A 40 8.09 -0.06 1.03
N LEU A 41 8.40 0.94 1.85
CA LEU A 41 7.53 1.47 2.91
C LEU A 41 7.62 3.00 2.94
N GLY A 42 6.56 3.64 3.46
CA GLY A 42 6.61 5.04 3.86
C GLY A 42 7.34 5.24 5.20
N PRO A 43 7.62 6.49 5.61
CA PRO A 43 8.40 6.80 6.79
C PRO A 43 7.56 7.09 8.02
N LEU A 44 6.30 6.63 8.02
CA LEU A 44 5.38 6.96 9.09
C LEU A 44 5.86 6.32 10.39
N PRO A 45 5.94 7.08 11.50
CA PRO A 45 6.41 6.53 12.77
C PRO A 45 5.36 5.62 13.45
N TYR A 46 4.16 5.50 12.88
CA TYR A 46 3.04 4.70 13.37
C TYR A 46 2.19 4.19 12.20
N GLY A 47 1.33 3.21 12.50
CA GLY A 47 0.47 2.56 11.53
C GLY A 47 1.18 1.44 10.78
N VAL A 48 0.52 0.92 9.74
CA VAL A 48 0.97 -0.30 9.05
C VAL A 48 2.42 -0.22 8.57
N ASP A 49 2.89 0.93 8.08
CA ASP A 49 4.26 1.07 7.60
C ASP A 49 5.29 0.89 8.74
N SER A 50 5.01 1.45 9.92
CA SER A 50 5.86 1.32 11.12
C SER A 50 5.81 -0.10 11.70
N ASP A 51 4.61 -0.66 11.81
CA ASP A 51 4.37 -2.01 12.32
C ASP A 51 5.05 -3.05 11.40
N ALA A 52 4.98 -2.85 10.09
CA ALA A 52 5.63 -3.68 9.09
C ALA A 52 7.15 -3.58 9.14
N LEU A 53 7.72 -2.38 9.27
CA LEU A 53 9.17 -2.22 9.44
C LEU A 53 9.65 -2.98 10.67
N SER A 54 8.96 -2.81 11.80
CA SER A 54 9.27 -3.50 13.06
C SER A 54 9.16 -5.02 12.90
N TYR A 55 8.14 -5.51 12.21
CA TYR A 55 7.98 -6.93 11.89
C TYR A 55 9.13 -7.44 11.02
N LEU A 56 9.46 -6.76 9.92
CA LEU A 56 10.50 -7.20 8.99
C LEU A 56 11.88 -7.27 9.65
N LEU A 57 12.21 -6.33 10.53
CA LEU A 57 13.49 -6.30 11.24
C LEU A 57 13.63 -7.39 12.32
N GLN A 58 12.51 -7.95 12.81
CA GLN A 58 12.51 -9.08 13.76
C GLN A 58 12.66 -10.44 13.08
N TYR A 59 12.54 -10.50 11.76
CA TYR A 59 12.61 -11.71 10.95
C TYR A 59 13.94 -11.77 10.19
N PRO A 60 14.33 -12.93 9.59
CA PRO A 60 15.58 -13.06 8.84
C PRO A 60 15.52 -12.36 7.46
N VAL A 61 15.14 -11.09 7.44
CA VAL A 61 15.18 -10.19 6.29
C VAL A 61 16.41 -9.30 6.45
N SER A 62 17.30 -9.32 5.46
CA SER A 62 18.41 -8.37 5.43
C SER A 62 17.86 -6.94 5.36
N PRO A 63 18.31 -5.99 6.22
CA PRO A 63 17.88 -4.60 6.15
C PRO A 63 18.08 -3.96 4.76
N ALA A 64 19.10 -4.41 4.01
CA ALA A 64 19.36 -3.96 2.64
C ALA A 64 18.24 -4.32 1.63
N ARG A 65 17.29 -5.20 1.99
CA ARG A 65 16.08 -5.51 1.21
C ARG A 65 14.91 -4.59 1.53
N ILE A 66 15.07 -3.65 2.46
CA ILE A 66 14.03 -2.72 2.88
C ILE A 66 14.44 -1.32 2.42
N THR A 67 13.56 -0.63 1.72
CA THR A 67 13.75 0.75 1.30
C THR A 67 12.63 1.62 1.81
N ILE A 68 12.98 2.64 2.59
CA ILE A 68 12.03 3.64 3.10
C ILE A 68 12.09 4.86 2.19
N PHE A 69 10.94 5.22 1.63
CA PHE A 69 10.81 6.42 0.81
C PHE A 69 10.47 7.61 1.73
N VAL A 70 11.17 8.72 1.54
CA VAL A 70 11.02 9.93 2.36
C VAL A 70 10.95 11.16 1.47
N THR A 71 10.17 12.16 1.85
CA THR A 71 10.36 13.53 1.35
C THR A 71 11.63 14.15 1.95
N SER A 72 12.15 15.23 1.36
CA SER A 72 13.33 15.95 1.91
C SER A 72 13.13 16.39 3.36
N ARG A 73 11.90 16.80 3.70
CA ARG A 73 11.52 17.16 5.06
C ARG A 73 11.54 15.96 6.00
N GLU A 74 11.00 14.82 5.58
CA GLU A 74 10.99 13.59 6.38
C GLU A 74 12.40 13.03 6.57
N ASP A 75 13.26 13.13 5.56
CA ASP A 75 14.68 12.74 5.67
C ASP A 75 15.42 13.55 6.74
N SER A 76 15.15 14.86 6.78
CA SER A 76 15.74 15.76 7.77
C SER A 76 15.32 15.44 9.21
N LEU A 77 14.15 14.82 9.41
CA LEU A 77 13.60 14.49 10.73
C LEU A 77 13.97 13.06 11.18
N TRP A 78 13.88 12.09 10.27
CA TRP A 78 13.93 10.66 10.59
C TRP A 78 14.95 9.87 9.76
N GLY A 79 15.56 10.49 8.76
CA GLY A 79 16.44 9.82 7.82
C GLY A 79 17.66 9.19 8.46
N MET A 80 18.23 9.81 9.49
CA MET A 80 19.38 9.22 10.20
C MET A 80 18.99 7.97 10.99
N GLN A 81 17.81 7.99 11.63
CA GLN A 81 17.28 6.88 12.40
C GLN A 81 17.02 5.67 11.49
N PHE A 82 16.43 5.89 10.30
CA PHE A 82 16.26 4.83 9.32
C PHE A 82 17.60 4.28 8.82
N ARG A 83 18.56 5.14 8.46
CA ARG A 83 19.90 4.68 8.03
C ARG A 83 20.62 3.90 9.14
N ALA A 84 20.42 4.26 10.41
CA ALA A 84 21.00 3.52 11.55
C ALA A 84 20.44 2.10 11.72
N LEU A 85 19.23 1.83 11.21
CA LEU A 85 18.66 0.47 11.14
C LEU A 85 19.27 -0.38 10.01
N GLY A 86 20.15 0.20 9.18
CA GLY A 86 20.76 -0.47 8.03
C GLY A 86 19.84 -0.64 6.83
N VAL A 87 18.65 -0.04 6.86
CA VAL A 87 17.74 -0.02 5.71
C VAL A 87 18.16 1.05 4.69
N ASN A 88 17.72 0.91 3.44
CA ASN A 88 17.94 1.94 2.44
C ASN A 88 16.95 3.10 2.67
N VAL A 89 17.41 4.33 2.45
CA VAL A 89 16.55 5.52 2.44
C VAL A 89 16.60 6.15 1.06
N HIS A 90 15.43 6.32 0.45
CA HIS A 90 15.27 6.97 -0.84
C HIS A 90 14.53 8.29 -0.67
N VAL A 91 15.22 9.40 -0.92
CA VAL A 91 14.63 10.74 -0.87
C VAL A 91 13.95 11.02 -2.21
N VAL A 92 12.64 11.22 -2.21
CA VAL A 92 11.86 11.50 -3.42
C VAL A 92 11.96 12.96 -3.83
N GLU A 93 11.86 13.21 -5.13
CA GLU A 93 11.63 14.55 -5.65
C GLU A 93 10.16 14.94 -5.39
N GLY A 94 9.95 16.00 -4.60
CA GLY A 94 8.63 16.44 -4.16
C GLY A 94 8.50 16.46 -2.63
N ASP A 95 7.52 17.20 -2.15
CA ASP A 95 7.33 17.46 -0.71
C ASP A 95 5.98 16.93 -0.18
N SER A 96 5.25 16.16 -1.00
CA SER A 96 3.95 15.62 -0.62
C SER A 96 3.98 14.11 -0.39
N THR A 97 3.09 13.64 0.48
CA THR A 97 2.77 12.21 0.62
C THR A 97 2.34 11.60 -0.71
N HIS A 98 1.67 12.36 -1.58
CA HIS A 98 1.26 11.87 -2.88
C HIS A 98 2.44 11.55 -3.78
N ASP A 99 3.43 12.44 -3.87
CA ASP A 99 4.64 12.25 -4.71
C ASP A 99 5.42 11.03 -4.24
N ARG A 100 5.54 10.88 -2.92
CA ARG A 100 6.15 9.70 -2.31
C ARG A 100 5.40 8.41 -2.67
N ASP A 101 4.09 8.39 -2.54
CA ASP A 101 3.26 7.23 -2.85
C ASP A 101 3.31 6.85 -4.35
N VAL A 102 3.39 7.84 -5.24
CA VAL A 102 3.64 7.64 -6.67
C VAL A 102 5.00 6.97 -6.88
N ALA A 103 6.06 7.48 -6.25
CA ALA A 103 7.41 6.94 -6.36
C ALA A 103 7.50 5.49 -5.82
N MET A 104 6.89 5.22 -4.66
CA MET A 104 6.82 3.86 -4.09
C MET A 104 6.05 2.89 -5.00
N THR A 105 4.94 3.34 -5.60
CA THR A 105 4.18 2.52 -6.56
C THR A 105 5.03 2.19 -7.79
N ALA A 106 5.79 3.15 -8.31
CA ALA A 106 6.66 2.96 -9.46
C ALA A 106 7.87 2.07 -9.15
N ALA A 107 8.41 2.13 -7.94
CA ALA A 107 9.55 1.35 -7.50
C ALA A 107 9.22 -0.10 -7.08
N SER A 108 7.93 -0.46 -7.07
CA SER A 108 7.45 -1.76 -6.61
C SER A 108 6.70 -2.52 -7.69
N THR A 109 6.71 -3.84 -7.58
CA THR A 109 6.09 -4.76 -8.55
C THR A 109 4.67 -5.16 -8.17
N TYR A 110 4.36 -5.21 -6.87
CA TYR A 110 3.03 -5.52 -6.34
C TYR A 110 2.82 -4.85 -4.99
N ASP A 111 1.57 -4.88 -4.50
CA ASP A 111 1.20 -4.30 -3.21
C ASP A 111 0.91 -5.39 -2.17
N ILE A 112 1.38 -5.19 -0.95
CA ILE A 112 0.88 -5.82 0.27
C ILE A 112 0.05 -4.76 0.97
N LEU A 113 -1.26 -4.80 0.79
CA LEU A 113 -2.14 -3.79 1.34
C LEU A 113 -3.47 -4.36 1.78
N ARG A 114 -4.15 -3.60 2.64
CA ARG A 114 -5.54 -3.84 3.02
C ARG A 114 -6.20 -2.53 3.41
N ILE A 115 -7.38 -2.28 2.87
CA ILE A 115 -8.27 -1.20 3.32
C ILE A 115 -9.34 -1.75 4.26
N ARG A 116 -9.82 -0.91 5.18
CA ARG A 116 -10.96 -1.27 6.02
C ARG A 116 -12.21 -1.45 5.16
N THR A 117 -13.03 -2.45 5.47
CA THR A 117 -14.40 -2.49 4.94
C THR A 117 -15.20 -1.31 5.46
N GLU A 118 -16.38 -1.07 4.89
CA GLU A 118 -17.25 0.01 5.35
C GLU A 118 -17.65 -0.19 6.82
N GLU A 119 -17.95 -1.42 7.21
CA GLU A 119 -18.30 -1.79 8.59
C GLU A 119 -17.13 -1.54 9.54
N GLU A 120 -15.92 -1.98 9.18
CA GLU A 120 -14.71 -1.76 9.97
C GLU A 120 -14.41 -0.26 10.10
N ALA A 121 -14.58 0.50 9.03
CA ALA A 121 -14.34 1.94 9.03
C ALA A 121 -15.38 2.68 9.87
N LYS A 122 -16.66 2.29 9.82
CA LYS A 122 -17.73 2.84 10.67
C LYS A 122 -17.49 2.54 12.15
N GLN A 123 -17.11 1.30 12.47
CA GLN A 123 -16.80 0.91 13.84
C GLN A 123 -15.60 1.69 14.39
N MET A 124 -14.57 1.87 13.57
CA MET A 124 -13.34 2.54 13.97
C MET A 124 -13.51 4.07 14.12
N TYR A 125 -14.10 4.72 13.11
CA TYR A 125 -14.12 6.18 13.03
C TYR A 125 -15.42 6.78 13.56
N GLY A 126 -16.49 6.00 13.72
CA GLY A 126 -17.78 6.46 14.20
C GLY A 126 -18.27 7.67 13.41
N ARG A 127 -18.43 8.82 14.09
CA ARG A 127 -18.88 10.07 13.46
C ARG A 127 -17.88 10.71 12.49
N LEU A 128 -16.60 10.31 12.54
CA LEU A 128 -15.56 10.77 11.62
C LEU A 128 -15.50 9.93 10.34
N TRP A 129 -16.26 8.83 10.27
CA TRP A 129 -16.41 8.05 9.05
C TRP A 129 -17.06 8.90 7.96
N ARG A 130 -16.58 8.76 6.72
CA ARG A 130 -17.06 9.49 5.55
C ARG A 130 -17.35 8.51 4.43
N GLU A 131 -18.59 8.51 3.96
CA GLU A 131 -19.00 7.73 2.79
C GLU A 131 -18.19 8.14 1.56
N GLY A 132 -17.72 7.15 0.80
CA GLY A 132 -16.93 7.38 -0.42
C GLY A 132 -15.52 7.92 -0.21
N TYR A 133 -15.01 7.97 1.03
CA TYR A 133 -13.65 8.43 1.29
C TYR A 133 -12.59 7.44 0.76
N VAL A 134 -11.83 7.86 -0.25
CA VAL A 134 -10.73 7.09 -0.83
C VAL A 134 -9.44 7.29 -0.03
N THR A 135 -8.98 6.22 0.62
CA THR A 135 -7.75 6.23 1.42
C THR A 135 -6.49 6.26 0.54
N ASN A 136 -5.34 6.69 1.07
CA ASN A 136 -4.08 6.63 0.31
C ASN A 136 -3.72 5.20 -0.12
N THR A 137 -3.95 4.21 0.76
CA THR A 137 -3.80 2.79 0.44
C THR A 137 -4.64 2.38 -0.78
N GLU A 138 -5.89 2.83 -0.85
CA GLU A 138 -6.75 2.59 -2.01
C GLU A 138 -6.26 3.31 -3.27
N ARG A 139 -5.80 4.57 -3.14
CA ARG A 139 -5.17 5.31 -4.25
C ARG A 139 -3.97 4.56 -4.83
N ASN A 140 -3.16 3.92 -3.97
CA ASN A 140 -2.02 3.10 -4.42
C ASN A 140 -2.49 1.89 -5.23
N TRP A 141 -3.50 1.17 -4.71
CA TRP A 141 -4.11 0.04 -5.42
C TRP A 141 -4.69 0.45 -6.79
N ARG A 142 -5.37 1.60 -6.85
CA ARG A 142 -5.97 2.19 -8.05
C ARG A 142 -4.91 2.60 -9.07
N ARG A 143 -3.85 3.29 -8.63
CA ARG A 143 -2.73 3.74 -9.47
C ARG A 143 -2.10 2.59 -10.23
N ARG A 144 -1.85 1.46 -9.56
CA ARG A 144 -1.28 0.26 -10.21
C ARG A 144 -2.20 -0.35 -11.28
N ARG A 145 -3.51 -0.18 -11.14
CA ARG A 145 -4.53 -0.78 -12.02
C ARG A 145 -5.09 0.18 -13.07
N GLY A 146 -4.72 1.46 -13.02
CA GLY A 146 -5.27 2.49 -13.90
C GLY A 146 -6.77 2.73 -13.68
N VAL A 147 -7.24 2.57 -12.44
CA VAL A 147 -8.64 2.82 -12.04
C VAL A 147 -8.77 4.28 -11.59
N GLY A 148 -9.78 5.00 -12.08
CA GLY A 148 -10.03 6.41 -11.70
C GLY A 148 -10.47 6.55 -10.23
N GLU A 149 -10.30 7.72 -9.62
CA GLU A 149 -10.76 7.95 -8.23
C GLU A 149 -12.29 8.07 -8.10
N ASP A 150 -12.98 8.34 -9.21
CA ASP A 150 -14.44 8.44 -9.34
C ASP A 150 -15.14 7.08 -9.46
N GLU A 151 -14.40 6.02 -9.77
CA GLU A 151 -14.95 4.67 -9.85
C GLU A 151 -15.20 4.10 -8.46
N ARG A 152 -16.43 3.67 -8.14
CA ARG A 152 -16.68 2.95 -6.87
C ARG A 152 -16.06 1.56 -6.91
N VAL A 153 -15.27 1.22 -5.88
CA VAL A 153 -14.64 -0.09 -5.71
C VAL A 153 -14.89 -0.58 -4.29
N GLU A 154 -15.41 -1.79 -4.16
CA GLU A 154 -15.70 -2.39 -2.85
C GLU A 154 -14.40 -2.88 -2.16
N ALA A 155 -14.37 -2.83 -0.83
CA ALA A 155 -13.18 -3.18 -0.06
C ALA A 155 -12.73 -4.62 -0.29
N GLU A 156 -13.65 -5.54 -0.55
CA GLU A 156 -13.38 -6.95 -0.84
C GLU A 156 -12.59 -7.12 -2.13
N VAL A 157 -12.82 -6.24 -3.12
CA VAL A 157 -12.08 -6.24 -4.39
C VAL A 157 -10.66 -5.74 -4.18
N VAL A 158 -10.47 -4.75 -3.31
CA VAL A 158 -9.15 -4.22 -2.95
C VAL A 158 -8.36 -5.22 -2.11
N ASN A 159 -9.02 -5.84 -1.13
CA ASN A 159 -8.45 -6.76 -0.15
C ASN A 159 -8.23 -8.19 -0.69
N GLY A 160 -8.82 -8.53 -1.85
CA GLY A 160 -8.65 -9.83 -2.49
C GLY A 160 -7.20 -10.10 -2.92
N VAL A 161 -6.62 -11.20 -2.41
CA VAL A 161 -5.23 -11.61 -2.66
C VAL A 161 -5.10 -12.34 -4.02
N LEU A 162 -4.22 -11.81 -4.88
CA LEU A 162 -3.36 -12.49 -5.85
C LEU A 162 -3.85 -13.86 -6.38
N GLY A 163 -4.51 -13.87 -7.55
CA GLY A 163 -4.76 -15.16 -8.22
C GLY A 163 -5.68 -15.23 -9.43
N VAL A 164 -5.81 -14.21 -10.30
CA VAL A 164 -6.31 -14.47 -11.67
C VAL A 164 -5.65 -13.52 -12.66
N ASN A 165 -5.06 -14.08 -13.71
CA ASN A 165 -4.71 -13.38 -14.94
C ASN A 165 -5.88 -12.51 -15.42
N GLY A 166 -5.86 -11.22 -15.08
CA GLY A 166 -6.76 -10.22 -15.62
C GLY A 166 -6.35 -9.86 -17.04
N GLY A 167 -6.46 -10.83 -17.95
CA GLY A 167 -6.36 -10.57 -19.39
C GLY A 167 -7.26 -9.38 -19.75
N LYS A 168 -6.68 -8.43 -20.47
CA LYS A 168 -7.32 -7.23 -21.02
C LYS A 168 -8.71 -7.56 -21.59
N LYS A 169 -9.78 -7.39 -20.81
CA LYS A 169 -11.12 -7.21 -21.36
C LYS A 169 -11.35 -5.73 -21.55
N LYS A 170 -10.90 -5.23 -22.71
CA LYS A 170 -11.44 -3.98 -23.29
C LYS A 170 -12.97 -4.12 -23.33
N LYS A 171 -13.68 -3.45 -22.43
CA LYS A 171 -15.12 -3.24 -22.60
C LYS A 171 -15.29 -2.41 -23.88
N LYS A 172 -15.75 -3.06 -24.95
CA LYS A 172 -16.17 -2.37 -26.18
C LYS A 172 -17.27 -1.38 -25.79
N ARG A 173 -17.06 -0.10 -26.10
CA ARG A 173 -18.08 0.94 -26.07
C ARG A 173 -19.24 0.47 -26.96
N PHE A 174 -20.44 0.35 -26.39
CA PHE A 174 -21.67 0.22 -27.14
C PHE A 174 -21.93 1.59 -27.80
N LEU A 175 -21.52 1.76 -29.05
CA LEU A 175 -22.02 2.85 -29.88
C LEU A 175 -23.39 2.41 -30.39
N GLY A 176 -24.45 2.90 -29.74
CA GLY A 176 -25.79 2.82 -30.30
C GLY A 176 -25.84 3.64 -31.59
N LYS A 177 -25.75 2.95 -32.74
CA LYS A 177 -26.19 3.50 -34.02
C LYS A 177 -27.72 3.54 -33.98
N VAL A 178 -28.28 4.72 -33.80
CA VAL A 178 -29.66 5.01 -34.21
C VAL A 178 -29.61 5.30 -35.71
N LEU A 179 -30.14 4.38 -36.50
CA LEU A 179 -30.46 4.59 -37.91
C LEU A 179 -31.79 3.89 -38.23
N GLY A 180 -32.79 4.71 -38.58
CA GLY A 180 -33.78 4.41 -39.61
C GLY A 180 -35.00 3.60 -39.21
N ARG A 181 -36.14 4.29 -39.06
CA ARG A 181 -37.25 4.16 -40.00
C ARG A 181 -37.84 5.54 -40.27
#